data_AF-A0A967LR64-F1
#
_entry.id   AF-A0A967LR64-F1
#
_cell.length_a   1.000
_cell.length_b   1.000
_cell.length_c   1.000
_cell.angle_alpha   90.00
_cell.angle_beta   90.00
_cell.angle_gamma   90.00
#
_symmetry.space_group_name_H-M   'P 1'
#
loop_
_entity.id
_entity.type
_entity.pdbx_description
1 polymer ?
#
loop_
_entity_poly.entity_id
_entity_poly.type
_entity_poly.pdbx_seq_one_letter_code
_entity_poly.pdbx_strand_id
1 'polypeptide(L)'
;MIRRSAPAALAALALLGGLGGCEPPEDQETGSIRSQDVLETREELDPALVEALDSGNAAYRARDYAQALRYYQEAVEVDDDVAAGWFGVYMAQLALGNTAAADSAMARAQQLQPGASLIHPGADTTP
;
A
#
# COMPACT_ATOMS: atom_id res chain seq x y z
N MET A 1 -21.04 55.14 30.62
CA MET A 1 -21.33 53.69 30.62
C MET A 1 -20.61 53.06 31.83
N ILE A 2 -21.42 52.60 32.81
CA ILE A 2 -21.27 51.46 33.75
C ILE A 2 -19.82 51.13 34.23
N ARG A 3 -19.35 51.61 35.41
CA ARG A 3 -19.44 51.09 36.81
C ARG A 3 -18.76 49.72 37.12
N ARG A 4 -17.81 49.78 38.09
CA ARG A 4 -17.48 48.80 39.16
C ARG A 4 -16.69 47.54 38.73
N SER A 5 -15.77 46.89 39.47
CA SER A 5 -15.11 47.04 40.79
C SER A 5 -14.16 45.83 40.95
N ALA A 6 -12.99 45.96 41.60
CA ALA A 6 -12.20 44.84 42.16
C ALA A 6 -12.94 44.23 43.39
N PRO A 7 -12.59 43.08 44.04
CA PRO A 7 -11.26 42.41 44.17
C PRO A 7 -11.26 40.85 44.34
N ALA A 8 -10.08 40.31 44.70
CA ALA A 8 -9.83 39.14 45.57
C ALA A 8 -9.84 37.68 45.02
N ALA A 9 -8.63 37.09 45.03
CA ALA A 9 -8.19 35.85 45.71
C ALA A 9 -8.91 34.49 45.53
N LEU A 10 -8.09 33.43 45.64
CA LEU A 10 -8.38 31.98 45.77
C LEU A 10 -8.66 31.28 44.43
N ALA A 11 -8.20 30.08 44.08
CA ALA A 11 -7.50 28.94 44.70
C ALA A 11 -6.80 28.22 43.50
N ALA A 12 -5.90 27.24 43.58
CA ALA A 12 -5.76 26.16 44.54
C ALA A 12 -4.34 25.57 44.44
N LEU A 13 -3.81 25.22 45.60
CA LEU A 13 -2.71 24.27 45.74
C LEU A 13 -3.30 22.86 45.60
N ALA A 14 -2.77 22.03 44.70
CA ALA A 14 -2.97 20.58 44.76
C ALA A 14 -1.68 19.89 44.29
N LEU A 15 -0.92 19.42 45.28
CA LEU A 15 0.09 18.37 45.15
C LEU A 15 -0.57 17.09 44.61
N LEU A 16 0.16 16.29 43.83
CA LEU A 16 0.39 14.84 44.03
C LEU A 16 0.65 14.10 42.72
N GLY A 17 1.69 13.26 42.75
CA GLY A 17 1.87 12.10 41.87
C GLY A 17 2.61 12.47 40.58
N GLY A 18 3.78 11.92 40.26
CA GLY A 18 4.30 10.62 40.62
C GLY A 18 4.72 9.94 39.32
N LEU A 19 5.92 9.36 39.32
CA LEU A 19 6.46 8.46 38.29
C LEU A 19 6.79 9.19 36.98
N GLY A 20 8.05 9.28 36.57
CA GLY A 20 8.78 8.06 36.22
C GLY A 20 8.09 7.34 35.06
N GLY A 21 7.62 8.08 34.06
CA GLY A 21 7.24 7.53 32.77
C GLY A 21 8.38 7.81 31.81
N CYS A 22 9.09 6.76 31.40
CA CYS A 22 9.84 6.78 30.16
C CYS A 22 8.92 7.35 29.08
N GLU A 23 9.38 8.35 28.33
CA GLU A 23 8.83 8.58 27.00
C GLU A 23 9.05 7.26 26.24
N PRO A 24 8.00 6.53 25.83
CA PRO A 24 8.21 5.42 24.94
C PRO A 24 8.85 6.01 23.67
N PRO A 25 9.92 5.41 23.14
CA PRO A 25 10.43 5.86 21.86
C PRO A 25 9.28 5.83 20.86
N GLU A 26 9.20 6.83 19.99
CA GLU A 26 8.33 6.88 18.81
C GLU A 26 8.73 5.81 17.77
N ASP A 27 9.17 4.65 18.24
CA ASP A 27 9.59 3.51 17.44
C ASP A 27 8.44 2.52 17.39
N GLN A 28 7.29 2.89 16.85
CA GLN A 28 6.38 1.96 16.15
C GLN A 28 5.53 2.73 15.14
N GLU A 29 6.19 3.35 14.16
CA GLU A 29 5.61 3.42 12.82
C GLU A 29 5.60 1.97 12.30
N THR A 30 4.67 1.15 12.81
CA THR A 30 4.31 -0.11 12.17
C THR A 30 3.92 0.30 10.77
N GLY A 31 4.73 -0.09 9.78
CA GLY A 31 4.57 0.20 8.36
C GLY A 31 3.23 -0.30 7.84
N SER A 32 2.16 0.37 8.23
CA SER A 32 0.88 0.34 7.58
C SER A 32 1.13 1.15 6.33
N ILE A 33 1.61 0.45 5.30
CA ILE A 33 1.53 0.90 3.91
C ILE A 33 0.18 1.59 3.82
N ARG A 34 0.16 2.92 3.68
CA ARG A 34 -1.12 3.56 3.42
C ARG A 34 -1.52 2.95 2.10
N SER A 35 -2.75 2.48 1.94
CA SER A 35 -3.22 1.91 0.67
C SER A 35 -2.97 2.82 -0.55
N GLN A 36 -2.61 4.08 -0.27
CA GLN A 36 -2.15 5.14 -1.15
C GLN A 36 -0.74 4.89 -1.74
N ASP A 37 0.14 4.15 -1.08
CA ASP A 37 1.50 3.86 -1.57
C ASP A 37 1.52 2.68 -2.57
N VAL A 38 0.44 1.87 -2.58
CA VAL A 38 0.19 0.82 -3.60
C VAL A 38 -0.36 1.44 -4.90
N LEU A 39 -0.89 2.66 -4.81
CA LEU A 39 -1.53 3.35 -5.91
C LEU A 39 -0.61 4.48 -6.34
N GLU A 40 0.26 4.22 -7.32
CA GLU A 40 0.69 5.31 -8.20
C GLU A 40 -0.56 6.09 -8.59
N THR A 41 -0.52 7.40 -8.35
CA THR A 41 -1.67 8.26 -8.58
C THR A 41 -2.06 8.09 -10.04
N ARG A 42 -3.27 7.56 -10.30
CA ARG A 42 -3.78 7.33 -11.66
C ARG A 42 -3.67 8.55 -12.59
N GLU A 43 -3.57 9.74 -12.02
CA GLU A 43 -3.43 11.02 -12.71
C GLU A 43 -2.06 11.21 -13.38
N GLU A 44 -1.02 10.48 -12.95
CA GLU A 44 0.33 10.53 -13.52
C GLU A 44 0.62 9.37 -14.50
N LEU A 45 -0.29 8.39 -14.57
CA LEU A 45 -0.14 7.21 -15.41
C LEU A 45 -0.55 7.49 -16.85
N ASP A 46 0.13 6.82 -17.79
CA ASP A 46 -0.24 6.87 -19.20
C ASP A 46 -1.71 6.41 -19.39
N PRO A 47 -2.55 7.14 -20.16
CA PRO A 47 -3.93 6.74 -20.40
C PRO A 47 -4.09 5.32 -20.97
N ALA A 48 -3.17 4.87 -21.83
CA ALA A 48 -3.18 3.52 -22.37
C ALA A 48 -2.88 2.47 -21.30
N LEU A 49 -1.97 2.78 -20.37
CA LEU A 49 -1.70 1.94 -19.20
C LEU A 49 -2.96 1.82 -18.33
N VAL A 50 -3.62 2.93 -18.04
CA VAL A 50 -4.86 2.94 -17.23
C VAL A 50 -5.96 2.12 -17.92
N GLU A 51 -6.14 2.29 -19.23
CA GLU A 51 -7.13 1.54 -20.02
C GLU A 51 -6.84 0.03 -20.02
N ALA A 52 -5.58 -0.37 -20.19
CA ALA A 52 -5.16 -1.76 -20.17
C ALA A 52 -5.41 -2.40 -18.79
N LEU A 53 -5.05 -1.70 -17.70
CA LEU A 53 -5.32 -2.15 -16.34
C LEU A 53 -6.83 -2.29 -16.06
N ASP A 54 -7.65 -1.32 -16.50
CA ASP A 54 -9.10 -1.38 -16.32
C ASP A 54 -9.76 -2.50 -17.12
N SER A 55 -9.31 -2.71 -18.37
CA SER A 55 -9.76 -3.80 -19.23
C SER A 55 -9.37 -5.16 -18.66
N GLY A 56 -8.14 -5.30 -18.16
CA GLY A 56 -7.68 -6.51 -17.46
C GLY A 56 -8.50 -6.80 -16.22
N ASN A 57 -8.77 -5.78 -15.40
CA ASN A 57 -9.62 -5.92 -14.22
C ASN A 57 -11.06 -6.31 -14.57
N ALA A 58 -11.62 -5.75 -15.64
CA ALA A 58 -12.96 -6.10 -16.11
C ALA A 58 -13.03 -7.57 -16.58
N ALA A 59 -12.07 -8.01 -17.40
CA ALA A 59 -11.97 -9.40 -17.85
C ALA A 59 -11.75 -10.37 -16.67
N TYR A 60 -10.89 -10.00 -15.71
CA TYR A 60 -10.63 -10.82 -14.52
C TYR A 60 -11.90 -11.00 -13.68
N ARG A 61 -12.68 -9.94 -13.46
CA ARG A 61 -13.98 -10.00 -12.77
C ARG A 61 -15.00 -10.86 -13.52
N ALA A 62 -14.92 -10.89 -14.86
CA ALA A 62 -15.71 -11.78 -15.70
C ALA A 62 -15.21 -13.25 -15.69
N ARG A 63 -14.12 -13.54 -14.96
CA ARG A 63 -13.41 -14.84 -14.94
C ARG A 63 -12.83 -15.26 -16.29
N ASP A 64 -12.70 -14.32 -17.22
CA ASP A 64 -11.94 -14.53 -18.45
C ASP A 64 -10.47 -14.24 -18.17
N TYR A 65 -9.82 -15.19 -17.50
CA TYR A 65 -8.44 -15.03 -17.04
C TYR A 65 -7.44 -14.98 -18.20
N ALA A 66 -7.76 -15.61 -19.33
CA ALA A 66 -6.92 -15.55 -20.53
C ALA A 66 -6.95 -14.15 -21.15
N GLN A 67 -8.13 -13.55 -21.28
CA GLN A 67 -8.25 -12.18 -21.78
C GLN A 67 -7.71 -11.16 -20.76
N ALA A 68 -7.92 -11.38 -19.46
CA ALA A 68 -7.34 -10.56 -18.42
C ALA A 68 -5.81 -10.54 -18.49
N LEU A 69 -5.19 -11.71 -18.66
CA LEU A 69 -3.74 -11.84 -18.82
C LEU A 69 -3.24 -11.00 -19.99
N ARG A 70 -3.92 -11.04 -21.14
CA ARG A 70 -3.54 -10.24 -22.32
C ARG A 70 -3.52 -8.75 -22.02
N TYR A 71 -4.58 -8.23 -21.41
CA TYR A 71 -4.64 -6.81 -21.05
C TYR A 71 -3.61 -6.41 -20.00
N TYR A 72 -3.31 -7.28 -19.02
CA TYR A 72 -2.24 -7.00 -18.07
C TYR A 72 -0.84 -7.07 -18.69
N GLN A 73 -0.64 -7.91 -19.71
CA GLN A 73 0.60 -7.91 -20.50
C GLN A 73 0.72 -6.63 -21.32
N GLU A 74 -0.36 -6.15 -21.93
CA GLU A 74 -0.39 -4.84 -22.61
C GLU A 74 -0.03 -3.71 -21.64
N ALA A 75 -0.55 -3.74 -20.40
CA ALA A 75 -0.18 -2.76 -19.37
C ALA A 75 1.33 -2.76 -19.09
N VAL A 76 1.94 -3.94 -18.95
CA VAL A 76 3.39 -4.10 -18.74
C VAL A 76 4.20 -3.71 -19.98
N GLU A 77 3.66 -3.85 -21.18
CA GLU A 77 4.31 -3.39 -22.42
C GLU A 77 4.28 -1.86 -22.56
N VAL A 78 3.26 -1.19 -22.02
CA VAL A 78 3.17 0.28 -21.97
C VAL A 78 4.14 0.83 -20.94
N ASP A 79 4.12 0.28 -19.73
CA ASP A 79 5.03 0.66 -18.65
C ASP A 79 5.34 -0.56 -17.77
N ASP A 80 6.59 -1.02 -17.83
CA ASP A 80 7.06 -2.19 -17.10
C ASP A 80 7.58 -1.86 -15.69
N ASP A 81 7.59 -0.58 -15.30
CA ASP A 81 7.98 -0.12 -13.96
C ASP A 81 6.77 0.10 -13.03
N VAL A 82 5.55 -0.15 -13.52
CA VAL A 82 4.31 -0.07 -12.74
C VAL A 82 3.96 -1.43 -12.13
N ALA A 83 4.01 -1.50 -10.79
CA ALA A 83 3.76 -2.74 -10.05
C ALA A 83 2.36 -3.34 -10.29
N ALA A 84 1.35 -2.50 -10.56
CA ALA A 84 -0.03 -2.93 -10.79
C ALA A 84 -0.18 -3.83 -12.04
N GLY A 85 0.57 -3.57 -13.12
CA GLY A 85 0.55 -4.40 -14.33
C GLY A 85 1.07 -5.81 -14.04
N TRP A 86 2.23 -5.90 -13.39
CA TRP A 86 2.84 -7.17 -12.97
C TRP A 86 1.99 -7.94 -11.97
N PHE A 87 1.36 -7.25 -11.02
CA PHE A 87 0.42 -7.88 -10.09
C PHE A 87 -0.82 -8.44 -10.81
N GLY A 88 -1.33 -7.74 -11.83
CA GLY A 88 -2.39 -8.24 -12.70
C GLY A 88 -1.98 -9.53 -13.43
N VAL A 89 -0.78 -9.56 -14.01
CA VAL A 89 -0.21 -10.76 -14.65
C VAL A 89 -0.13 -11.93 -13.66
N TYR A 90 0.36 -11.69 -12.44
CA TYR A 90 0.39 -12.70 -11.37
C TYR A 90 -1.00 -13.28 -11.09
N MET A 91 -2.00 -12.41 -10.85
CA MET A 91 -3.36 -12.83 -10.52
C MET A 91 -3.98 -13.68 -11.64
N ALA A 92 -3.79 -13.26 -12.89
CA ALA A 92 -4.31 -13.97 -14.06
C ALA A 92 -3.60 -15.32 -14.27
N GLN A 93 -2.27 -15.38 -14.14
CA GLN A 93 -1.50 -16.62 -14.29
C GLN A 93 -1.83 -17.63 -13.18
N LEU A 94 -2.03 -17.19 -11.93
CA LEU A 94 -2.51 -18.05 -10.85
C LEU A 94 -3.87 -18.65 -11.16
N ALA A 95 -4.81 -17.84 -11.66
CA ALA A 95 -6.14 -18.29 -12.01
C ALA A 95 -6.15 -19.27 -13.19
N LEU A 96 -5.15 -19.18 -14.09
CA LEU A 96 -4.91 -20.13 -15.17
C LEU A 96 -4.11 -21.38 -14.75
N GLY A 97 -3.60 -21.43 -13.51
CA GLY A 97 -2.81 -22.55 -12.99
C GLY A 97 -1.32 -22.52 -13.37
N ASN A 98 -0.84 -21.44 -13.97
CA ASN A 98 0.56 -21.28 -14.38
C ASN A 98 1.41 -20.68 -13.25
N THR A 99 1.62 -21.46 -12.19
CA THR A 99 2.29 -20.99 -10.95
C THR A 99 3.68 -20.40 -11.19
N ALA A 100 4.52 -21.04 -12.02
CA ALA A 100 5.88 -20.54 -12.30
C ALA A 100 5.89 -19.14 -12.95
N ALA A 101 4.94 -18.88 -13.86
CA ALA A 101 4.80 -17.57 -14.49
C ALA A 101 4.25 -16.53 -13.50
N ALA A 102 3.34 -16.96 -12.63
CA ALA A 102 2.80 -16.10 -11.58
C ALA A 102 3.91 -15.69 -10.59
N ASP A 103 4.72 -16.62 -10.11
CA ASP A 103 5.82 -16.34 -9.17
C ASP A 103 6.82 -15.33 -9.76
N SER A 104 7.12 -15.46 -11.05
CA SER A 104 7.98 -14.52 -11.78
C SER A 104 7.38 -13.10 -11.81
N ALA A 105 6.07 -13.00 -12.09
CA ALA A 105 5.37 -11.72 -12.13
C ALA A 105 5.26 -11.08 -10.74
N MET A 106 5.01 -11.87 -9.70
CA MET A 106 5.00 -11.41 -8.32
C MET A 106 6.37 -10.87 -7.90
N ALA A 107 7.45 -11.58 -8.24
CA ALA A 107 8.80 -11.13 -7.95
C ALA A 107 9.10 -9.76 -8.59
N ARG A 108 8.66 -9.54 -9.83
CA ARG A 108 8.83 -8.24 -10.50
C ARG A 108 7.98 -7.14 -9.84
N ALA A 109 6.72 -7.42 -9.50
CA ALA A 109 5.87 -6.46 -8.78
C ALA A 109 6.50 -6.04 -7.43
N GLN A 110 7.06 -6.99 -6.69
CA GLN A 110 7.74 -6.73 -5.42
C GLN A 110 9.05 -5.96 -5.59
N GLN A 111 9.80 -6.17 -6.68
CA GLN A 111 11.01 -5.39 -6.97
C GLN A 111 10.72 -3.92 -7.25
N LEU A 112 9.59 -3.63 -7.89
CA LEU A 112 9.17 -2.26 -8.23
C LEU A 112 8.64 -1.51 -7.00
N GLN A 113 7.94 -2.22 -6.12
CA GLN A 113 7.47 -1.69 -4.84
C GLN A 113 7.95 -2.57 -3.67
N PRO A 114 9.23 -2.44 -3.28
CA PRO A 114 9.81 -3.24 -2.19
C PRO A 114 9.21 -2.91 -0.81
N GLY A 115 8.35 -1.89 -0.73
CA GLY A 115 7.55 -1.54 0.45
C GLY A 115 6.24 -2.32 0.58
N ALA A 116 5.74 -2.96 -0.49
CA ALA A 116 4.60 -3.89 -0.47
C ALA A 116 5.03 -5.24 0.14
N SER A 117 5.43 -5.19 1.40
CA SER A 117 5.84 -6.33 2.21
C SER A 117 4.64 -7.28 2.43
N LEU A 118 4.41 -8.14 1.44
CA LEU A 118 3.99 -9.52 1.68
C LEU A 118 5.27 -10.35 1.84
N ILE A 119 6.07 -10.05 2.87
CA ILE A 119 7.16 -10.95 3.28
C ILE A 119 6.51 -12.30 3.55
N HIS A 120 6.80 -13.29 2.70
CA HIS A 120 6.60 -14.68 3.04
C HIS A 120 7.81 -15.09 3.90
N PRO A 121 7.66 -15.30 5.22
CA PRO A 121 8.75 -15.80 6.03
C PRO A 121 9.01 -17.25 5.59
N GLY A 122 9.95 -17.48 4.68
CA GLY A 122 10.24 -18.85 4.24
C GLY A 122 11.26 -19.07 3.13
N ALA A 123 11.76 -18.05 2.42
CA ALA A 123 12.81 -18.27 1.43
C ALA A 123 14.19 -17.84 1.98
N ASP A 124 14.79 -18.78 2.70
CA ASP A 124 16.23 -19.08 2.64
C ASP A 124 17.21 -17.94 2.91
N THR A 125 17.50 -17.68 4.19
CA THR A 125 18.78 -17.11 4.61
C THR A 125 19.56 -18.13 5.43
N THR A 126 20.41 -18.90 4.76
CA THR A 126 21.51 -19.61 5.43
C THR A 126 22.79 -19.33 4.64
N PRO A 127 23.85 -18.76 5.25
CA PRO A 127 25.16 -18.65 4.63
C PRO A 127 25.85 -20.02 4.51
#